data_AF-A0A969VYC7-F1
#
_entry.id   AF-A0A969VYC7-F1
#
_cell.length_a   1.000
_cell.length_b   1.000
_cell.length_c   1.000
_cell.angle_alpha   90.00
_cell.angle_beta   90.00
_cell.angle_gamma   90.00
#
_symmetry.space_group_name_H-M   'P 1'
#
loop_
_entity.id
_entity.type
_entity.pdbx_description
1 polymer ?
#
loop_
_entity_poly.entity_id
_entity_poly.type
_entity_poly.pdbx_seq_one_letter_code
_entity_poly.pdbx_strand_id
1 'polypeptide(L)'
;MVPTLIFLGVLYASVSARFVFFRVFEDTPHKTNHTIIGWTSWIGILAATWTSAFVVAETIPFFADLLSLMSSIFDSSFGWIFWGVAYLRMRRAQYGPKFYKERGLVRGWGGLVLNLVILLMGIYSLIFGTYVSEAFGHNPSRCSD
;
A
#
# COMPACT_ATOMS: atom_id res chain seq x y z
N MET A 1 14.76 -6.24 10.26
CA MET A 1 13.49 -6.46 9.52
C MET A 1 12.60 -7.49 10.20
N VAL A 2 13.16 -8.56 10.78
CA VAL A 2 12.38 -9.60 11.46
C VAL A 2 11.41 -9.05 12.53
N PRO A 3 11.82 -8.10 13.42
CA PRO A 3 10.88 -7.55 14.39
C PRO A 3 9.71 -6.80 13.73
N THR A 4 9.99 -5.92 12.78
CA THR A 4 8.97 -5.11 12.09
C THR A 4 7.99 -5.97 11.29
N LEU A 5 8.46 -7.05 10.66
CA LEU A 5 7.59 -8.00 9.94
C LEU A 5 6.65 -8.75 10.88
N ILE A 6 7.17 -9.20 12.04
CA ILE A 6 6.35 -9.86 13.05
C ILE A 6 5.30 -8.89 13.62
N PHE A 7 5.69 -7.66 13.95
CA PHE A 7 4.77 -6.65 14.45
C PHE A 7 3.68 -6.29 13.43
N LEU A 8 4.05 -6.02 12.17
CA LEU A 8 3.06 -5.72 11.12
C LEU A 8 2.13 -6.90 10.87
N GLY A 9 2.66 -8.12 10.73
CA GLY A 9 1.85 -9.30 10.44
C GLY A 9 0.84 -9.61 11.55
N VAL A 10 1.29 -9.59 12.82
CA VAL A 10 0.41 -9.83 13.97
C VAL A 10 -0.61 -8.71 14.13
N LEU A 11 -0.20 -7.45 13.95
CA LEU A 11 -1.10 -6.31 14.03
C LEU A 11 -2.19 -6.39 12.96
N TYR A 12 -1.82 -6.69 11.71
CA TYR A 12 -2.78 -6.75 10.61
C TYR A 12 -3.80 -7.88 10.81
N ALA A 13 -3.33 -9.07 11.21
CA ALA A 13 -4.21 -10.20 11.54
C ALA A 13 -5.12 -9.91 12.76
N SER A 14 -4.63 -9.16 13.75
CA SER A 14 -5.41 -8.80 14.94
C SER A 14 -6.46 -7.73 14.63
N VAL A 15 -6.14 -6.76 13.77
CA VAL A 15 -7.08 -5.71 13.33
C VAL A 15 -8.19 -6.31 12.47
N SER A 16 -7.87 -7.21 11.54
CA SER A 16 -8.88 -7.90 10.74
C SER A 16 -9.75 -8.82 11.60
N ALA A 17 -9.17 -9.57 12.55
CA ALA A 17 -9.92 -10.39 13.48
C ALA A 17 -10.88 -9.55 14.34
N ARG A 18 -10.44 -8.37 14.79
CA ARG A 18 -11.30 -7.43 15.53
C ARG A 18 -12.44 -6.90 14.66
N PHE A 19 -12.19 -6.58 13.40
CA PHE A 19 -13.23 -6.16 12.45
C PHE A 19 -14.27 -7.26 12.20
N VAL A 20 -13.83 -8.50 11.99
CA VAL A 20 -14.70 -9.67 11.82
C VAL A 20 -15.47 -9.99 13.09
N PHE A 21 -14.82 -9.91 14.26
CA PHE A 21 -15.48 -10.12 15.56
C PHE A 21 -16.59 -9.09 15.81
N PHE A 22 -16.35 -7.81 15.49
CA PHE A 22 -17.39 -6.79 15.59
C PHE A 22 -18.54 -7.04 14.61
N ARG A 23 -18.25 -7.51 13.39
CA ARG A 23 -19.28 -7.86 12.39
C ARG A 23 -20.12 -9.07 12.79
N VAL A 24 -19.51 -10.09 13.40
CA VAL A 24 -20.17 -11.36 13.77
C VAL A 24 -20.95 -11.24 15.08
N PHE A 25 -20.49 -10.41 16.02
CA PHE A 25 -21.11 -10.24 17.34
C PHE A 25 -21.86 -8.90 17.49
N GLU A 26 -22.40 -8.36 16.40
CA GLU A 26 -23.14 -7.09 16.38
C GLU A 26 -24.41 -7.12 17.26
N ASP A 27 -25.07 -8.28 17.41
CA ASP A 27 -26.39 -8.41 18.05
C ASP A 27 -26.47 -9.31 19.30
N THR A 28 -25.35 -9.69 19.94
CA THR A 28 -25.40 -10.59 21.12
C THR A 28 -24.92 -9.95 22.44
N PRO A 29 -25.65 -10.15 23.56
CA PRO A 29 -25.30 -9.60 24.88
C PRO A 29 -24.06 -10.23 25.54
N HIS A 30 -23.36 -11.14 24.85
CA HIS A 30 -22.14 -11.80 25.33
C HIS A 30 -20.88 -10.93 25.20
N LYS A 31 -21.04 -9.65 24.86
CA LYS A 31 -19.98 -8.67 24.59
C LYS A 31 -19.13 -8.29 25.83
N THR A 32 -19.58 -8.64 27.03
CA THR A 32 -19.03 -8.09 28.29
C THR A 32 -18.62 -9.15 29.31
N ASN A 33 -18.93 -10.44 29.08
CA ASN A 33 -18.54 -11.50 30.01
C ASN A 33 -17.44 -12.38 29.38
N HIS A 34 -16.47 -12.82 30.18
CA HIS A 34 -15.34 -13.66 29.77
C HIS A 34 -15.84 -15.05 29.36
N THR A 35 -16.52 -15.14 28.22
CA THR A 35 -17.13 -16.36 27.75
C THR A 35 -16.12 -17.11 26.89
N ILE A 36 -15.94 -18.40 27.15
CA ILE A 36 -15.05 -19.30 26.37
C ILE A 36 -15.36 -19.18 24.88
N ILE A 37 -16.63 -18.98 24.52
CA ILE A 37 -17.13 -18.77 23.15
C ILE A 37 -16.48 -17.55 22.47
N GLY A 38 -16.28 -16.45 23.21
CA GLY A 38 -15.61 -15.25 22.72
C GLY A 38 -14.12 -15.51 22.43
N TRP A 39 -13.43 -16.17 23.36
CA TRP A 39 -12.03 -16.58 23.19
C TRP A 39 -11.83 -17.59 22.05
N THR A 40 -12.71 -18.59 21.93
CA THR A 40 -12.65 -19.60 20.86
C THR A 40 -12.95 -18.99 19.50
N SER A 41 -13.90 -18.05 19.41
CA SER A 41 -14.17 -17.35 18.15
C SER A 41 -13.01 -16.45 17.75
N TRP A 42 -12.37 -15.76 18.71
CA TRP A 42 -11.18 -14.94 18.48
C TRP A 42 -10.00 -15.77 17.98
N ILE A 43 -9.66 -16.86 18.68
CA ILE A 43 -8.60 -17.79 18.26
C ILE A 43 -8.96 -18.43 16.91
N GLY A 44 -10.21 -18.79 16.68
CA GLY A 44 -10.68 -19.38 15.43
C GLY A 44 -10.50 -18.47 14.23
N ILE A 45 -10.84 -17.18 14.37
CA ILE A 45 -10.66 -16.18 13.29
C ILE A 45 -9.16 -15.91 13.04
N LEU A 46 -8.36 -15.80 14.11
CA LEU A 46 -6.92 -15.64 13.98
C LEU A 46 -6.28 -16.86 13.28
N ALA A 47 -6.64 -18.07 13.70
CA ALA A 47 -6.15 -19.30 13.11
C ALA A 47 -6.54 -19.41 11.63
N ALA A 48 -7.81 -19.12 11.28
CA ALA A 48 -8.26 -19.14 9.89
C ALA A 48 -7.48 -18.13 9.01
N THR A 49 -7.26 -16.92 9.51
CA THR A 49 -6.49 -15.89 8.80
C THR A 49 -5.03 -16.33 8.61
N TRP A 50 -4.41 -16.90 9.65
CA TRP A 50 -3.05 -17.46 9.57
C TRP A 50 -2.94 -18.63 8.60
N THR A 51 -3.89 -19.58 8.64
CA THR A 51 -3.93 -20.70 7.70
C THR A 51 -4.07 -20.20 6.27
N SER A 52 -4.92 -19.21 6.02
CA SER A 52 -5.07 -18.63 4.68
C SER A 52 -3.77 -17.98 4.18
N ALA A 53 -3.04 -17.28 5.05
CA ALA A 53 -1.75 -16.68 4.71
C ALA A 53 -0.69 -17.76 4.39
N PHE A 54 -0.67 -18.85 5.16
CA PHE A 54 0.23 -19.98 4.93
C PHE A 54 -0.04 -20.65 3.57
N VAL A 55 -1.30 -20.89 3.22
CA VAL A 55 -1.67 -21.47 1.92
C VAL A 55 -1.19 -20.60 0.76
N VAL A 56 -1.36 -19.28 0.84
CA VAL A 56 -0.88 -18.36 -0.21
C VAL A 56 0.64 -18.36 -0.32
N ALA A 57 1.36 -18.44 0.80
CA ALA A 57 2.82 -18.50 0.82
C ALA A 57 3.36 -19.79 0.16
N GLU A 58 2.71 -20.93 0.39
CA GLU A 58 3.10 -22.22 -0.22
C GLU A 58 2.68 -22.32 -1.69
N THR A 59 1.57 -21.68 -2.08
CA THR A 59 1.05 -21.77 -3.46
C THR A 59 1.86 -20.93 -4.45
N ILE A 60 2.49 -19.84 -3.98
CA ILE A 60 3.19 -18.88 -4.85
C ILE A 60 4.70 -18.92 -4.55
N PRO A 61 5.51 -19.62 -5.38
CA PRO A 61 6.94 -19.80 -5.13
C PRO A 61 7.78 -18.51 -5.27
N PHE A 62 7.19 -17.40 -5.74
CA PHE A 62 7.85 -16.10 -5.97
C PHE A 62 7.23 -14.97 -5.13
N PHE A 63 6.68 -15.28 -3.96
CA PHE A 63 5.98 -14.32 -3.08
C PHE A 63 6.81 -13.06 -2.75
N ALA A 64 8.13 -13.18 -2.60
CA ALA A 64 9.01 -12.06 -2.32
C ALA A 64 9.01 -11.01 -3.45
N ASP A 65 8.96 -11.45 -4.71
CA ASP A 65 8.96 -10.56 -5.86
C ASP A 65 7.63 -9.80 -5.97
N LEU A 66 6.52 -10.47 -5.67
CA LEU A 66 5.20 -9.83 -5.59
C LEU A 66 5.12 -8.79 -4.48
N LEU A 67 5.62 -9.11 -3.29
CA LEU A 67 5.66 -8.15 -2.17
C LEU A 67 6.51 -6.92 -2.53
N SER A 68 7.66 -7.13 -3.16
CA SER A 68 8.53 -6.05 -3.61
C SER A 68 7.83 -5.18 -4.65
N LEU A 69 7.13 -5.79 -5.63
CA LEU A 69 6.37 -5.07 -6.65
C LEU A 69 5.23 -4.25 -6.05
N MET A 70 4.42 -4.84 -5.15
CA MET A 70 3.34 -4.14 -4.47
C MET A 70 3.87 -2.98 -3.63
N SER A 71 4.96 -3.19 -2.89
CA SER A 71 5.58 -2.15 -2.07
C SER A 71 6.13 -1.02 -2.95
N SER A 72 6.77 -1.32 -4.08
CA SER A 72 7.33 -0.31 -4.99
C SER A 72 6.23 0.54 -5.65
N ILE A 73 5.14 -0.08 -6.07
CA ILE A 73 3.98 0.63 -6.65
C ILE A 73 3.32 1.52 -5.60
N PHE A 74 3.15 1.01 -4.38
CA PHE A 74 2.57 1.77 -3.28
C PHE A 74 3.47 2.93 -2.86
N ASP A 75 4.77 2.68 -2.69
CA ASP A 75 5.76 3.69 -2.32
C ASP A 75 5.85 4.81 -3.37
N SER A 76 5.88 4.48 -4.65
CA SER A 76 5.90 5.48 -5.73
C SER A 76 4.61 6.33 -5.75
N SER A 77 3.45 5.68 -5.58
CA SER A 77 2.16 6.36 -5.61
C SER A 77 1.98 7.32 -4.42
N PHE A 78 2.29 6.86 -3.20
CA PHE A 78 2.13 7.67 -1.99
C PHE A 78 3.29 8.62 -1.74
N GLY A 79 4.51 8.21 -2.04
CA GLY A 79 5.72 9.01 -1.83
C GLY A 79 5.79 10.18 -2.80
N TRP A 80 5.54 9.94 -4.10
CA TRP A 80 5.86 10.93 -5.13
C TRP A 80 4.59 11.54 -5.75
N ILE A 81 3.62 10.73 -6.19
CA ILE A 81 2.42 11.23 -6.89
C ILE A 81 1.50 11.99 -5.92
N PHE A 82 1.20 11.41 -4.75
CA PHE A 82 0.31 12.04 -3.78
C PHE A 82 0.83 13.40 -3.31
N TRP A 83 2.10 13.49 -2.90
CA TRP A 83 2.71 14.74 -2.45
C TRP A 83 2.87 15.77 -3.57
N GLY A 84 3.23 15.34 -4.79
CA GLY A 84 3.33 16.22 -5.95
C GLY A 84 1.99 16.87 -6.31
N VAL A 85 0.90 16.09 -6.31
CA VAL A 85 -0.47 16.61 -6.56
C VAL A 85 -0.96 17.45 -5.39
N ALA A 86 -0.73 17.02 -4.14
CA ALA A 86 -1.16 17.75 -2.95
C ALA A 86 -0.54 19.15 -2.90
N TYR A 87 0.75 19.28 -3.25
CA TYR A 87 1.41 20.57 -3.34
C TYR A 87 0.79 21.47 -4.41
N LEU A 88 0.54 20.94 -5.62
CA LEU A 88 -0.10 21.71 -6.69
C LEU A 88 -1.53 22.14 -6.31
N ARG A 89 -2.28 21.29 -5.59
CA ARG A 89 -3.64 21.58 -5.13
C ARG A 89 -3.66 22.61 -4.00
N MET A 90 -2.82 22.46 -2.98
CA MET A 90 -2.69 23.45 -1.89
C MET A 90 -2.24 24.81 -2.41
N ARG A 91 -1.31 24.81 -3.37
CA ARG A 91 -0.87 26.06 -4.01
C ARG A 91 -2.01 26.68 -4.81
N ARG A 92 -2.66 25.96 -5.73
CA ARG A 92 -3.84 26.52 -6.45
C ARG A 92 -4.90 27.10 -5.51
N ALA A 93 -5.13 26.49 -4.35
CA ALA A 93 -6.10 26.96 -3.37
C ALA A 93 -5.70 28.27 -2.66
N GLN A 94 -4.41 28.50 -2.38
CA GLN A 94 -3.95 29.67 -1.60
C GLN A 94 -3.68 30.94 -2.42
N TYR A 95 -3.19 30.85 -3.67
CA TYR A 95 -2.83 32.05 -4.46
C TYR A 95 -3.46 32.06 -5.88
N GLY A 96 -4.49 31.24 -6.12
CA GLY A 96 -5.26 31.27 -7.36
C GLY A 96 -4.52 30.76 -8.61
N PRO A 97 -5.09 30.97 -9.81
CA PRO A 97 -4.59 30.39 -11.06
C PRO A 97 -3.24 30.96 -11.56
N LYS A 98 -2.72 32.04 -10.97
CA LYS A 98 -1.46 32.71 -11.37
C LYS A 98 -0.31 32.57 -10.35
N PHE A 99 -0.38 31.56 -9.50
CA PHE A 99 0.59 31.27 -8.44
C PHE A 99 2.07 31.30 -8.87
N TYR A 100 2.36 30.85 -10.10
CA TYR A 100 3.72 30.81 -10.66
C TYR A 100 4.34 32.20 -10.84
N LYS A 101 3.53 33.27 -10.87
CA LYS A 101 3.97 34.64 -11.14
C LYS A 101 4.02 35.52 -9.88
N GLU A 102 3.19 35.27 -8.86
CA GLU A 102 3.14 36.09 -7.61
C GLU A 102 4.36 35.93 -6.68
N ARG A 103 5.06 34.79 -6.68
CA ARG A 103 6.17 34.50 -5.73
C ARG A 103 7.58 34.68 -6.30
N GLY A 104 7.72 35.24 -7.50
CA GLY A 104 9.01 35.41 -8.17
C GLY A 104 9.57 34.14 -8.82
N LEU A 105 10.50 34.34 -9.75
CA LEU A 105 10.98 33.34 -10.72
C LEU A 105 11.66 32.13 -10.06
N VAL A 106 12.36 32.31 -8.93
CA VAL A 106 13.10 31.23 -8.27
C VAL A 106 12.22 30.41 -7.32
N ARG A 107 11.40 31.07 -6.48
CA ARG A 107 10.60 30.40 -5.42
C ARG A 107 9.25 29.88 -5.94
N GLY A 108 8.66 30.58 -6.91
CA GLY A 108 7.46 30.15 -7.62
C GLY A 108 7.76 29.06 -8.65
N TRP A 109 8.63 29.37 -9.62
CA TRP A 109 8.94 28.46 -10.73
C TRP A 109 9.81 27.28 -10.30
N GLY A 110 10.86 27.50 -9.48
CA GLY A 110 11.69 26.40 -8.97
C GLY A 110 10.90 25.40 -8.13
N GLY A 111 10.01 25.88 -7.26
CA GLY A 111 9.13 25.00 -6.50
C GLY A 111 8.07 24.29 -7.37
N LEU A 112 7.64 24.89 -8.49
CA LEU A 112 6.70 24.25 -9.43
C LEU A 112 7.41 23.19 -10.28
N VAL A 113 8.61 23.48 -10.78
CA VAL A 113 9.42 22.54 -11.55
C VAL A 113 9.82 21.34 -10.70
N LEU A 114 10.28 21.54 -9.46
CA LEU A 114 10.60 20.45 -8.53
C LEU A 114 9.35 19.59 -8.21
N ASN A 115 8.23 20.26 -7.91
CA ASN A 115 6.84 19.81 -8.06
C ASN A 115 6.61 18.74 -9.15
N LEU A 116 6.84 19.21 -10.36
CA LEU A 116 6.50 18.53 -11.59
C LEU A 116 7.49 17.41 -11.90
N VAL A 117 8.76 17.56 -11.53
CA VAL A 117 9.78 16.51 -11.61
C VAL A 117 9.44 15.36 -10.67
N ILE A 118 9.01 15.62 -9.43
CA ILE A 118 8.56 14.56 -8.50
C ILE A 118 7.35 13.83 -9.06
N LEU A 119 6.38 14.57 -9.62
CA LEU A 119 5.21 13.97 -10.26
C LEU A 119 5.60 13.08 -11.46
N LEU A 120 6.47 13.58 -12.33
CA LEU A 120 6.95 12.85 -13.51
C LEU A 120 7.76 11.61 -13.13
N MET A 121 8.59 11.71 -12.09
CA MET A 121 9.33 10.57 -11.55
C MET A 121 8.37 9.48 -11.02
N GLY A 122 7.27 9.87 -10.36
CA GLY A 122 6.26 8.91 -9.88
C GLY A 122 5.51 8.22 -11.03
N ILE A 123 5.12 8.99 -12.04
CA ILE A 123 4.48 8.44 -13.25
C ILE A 123 5.46 7.53 -14.01
N TYR A 124 6.73 7.93 -14.12
CA TYR A 124 7.78 7.11 -14.74
C TYR A 124 7.94 5.76 -14.05
N SER A 125 7.98 5.72 -12.72
CA SER A 125 8.07 4.46 -11.96
C SER A 125 6.88 3.53 -12.20
N LEU A 126 5.65 4.06 -12.31
CA LEU A 126 4.47 3.25 -12.66
C LEU A 126 4.60 2.67 -14.07
N ILE A 127 4.94 3.53 -15.03
CA ILE A 127 5.05 3.17 -16.44
C ILE A 127 6.17 2.15 -16.69
N PHE A 128 7.34 2.34 -16.08
CA PHE A 128 8.45 1.39 -16.14
C PHE A 128 8.07 0.04 -15.50
N GLY A 129 7.32 0.07 -14.39
CA GLY A 129 6.76 -1.13 -13.78
C GLY A 129 5.87 -1.93 -14.73
N THR A 130 5.00 -1.27 -15.49
CA THR A 130 4.14 -1.92 -16.49
C THR A 130 4.96 -2.40 -17.71
N TYR A 131 5.89 -1.59 -18.23
CA TYR A 131 6.70 -1.97 -19.40
C TYR A 131 7.65 -3.15 -19.13
N VAL A 132 8.24 -3.25 -17.94
CA VAL A 132 9.04 -4.43 -17.58
C VAL A 132 8.16 -5.67 -17.55
N SER A 133 6.93 -5.58 -17.03
CA SER A 133 6.01 -6.72 -16.99
C SER A 133 5.61 -7.22 -18.39
N GLU A 134 5.40 -6.31 -19.35
CA GLU A 134 5.06 -6.65 -20.73
C GLU A 134 6.27 -7.22 -21.51
N ALA A 135 7.48 -6.72 -21.24
CA ALA A 135 8.71 -7.23 -21.86
C ALA A 135 9.05 -8.67 -21.45
N PHE A 136 8.65 -9.10 -20.25
CA PHE A 136 8.78 -10.50 -19.81
C PHE A 136 7.75 -11.44 -20.47
N GLY A 137 6.62 -10.93 -20.96
CA GLY A 137 5.57 -11.74 -21.60
C GLY A 137 5.87 -12.15 -23.05
N HIS A 138 6.82 -11.49 -23.72
CA HIS A 138 7.06 -11.66 -25.15
C HIS A 138 8.36 -12.39 -25.50
N ASN A 139 9.12 -12.88 -24.51
CA ASN A 139 10.40 -13.53 -24.75
C ASN A 139 10.37 -15.05 -24.43
N PRO A 140 9.96 -15.92 -25.38
CA PRO A 140 9.94 -17.37 -25.20
C PRO A 140 11.32 -18.04 -25.12
N SER A 141 12.43 -17.29 -25.15
CA SER A 141 13.79 -17.86 -25.24
C SER A 141 14.53 -18.02 -23.90
N ARG A 142 13.86 -17.80 -22.75
CA ARG A 142 14.47 -17.92 -21.41
C ARG A 142 14.13 -19.20 -20.63
N CYS A 143 13.44 -20.16 -21.24
CA CYS A 143 13.12 -21.46 -20.63
C CYS A 143 14.16 -22.57 -20.93
N SER A 144 15.38 -22.22 -21.36
CA SER A 144 16.42 -23.21 -21.70
C SER A 144 17.82 -22.76 -21.28
N ASP A 145 17.99 -22.33 -20.03
CA ASP A 145 19.26 -22.34 -19.27
C ASP A 145 18.97 -22.31 -17.77
#